data_AF-A0AAV3A6Q5-F1
#
_entry.id   AF-A0AAV3A6Q5-F1
#
_cell.length_a   1.000
_cell.length_b   1.000
_cell.length_c   1.000
_cell.angle_alpha   90.00
_cell.angle_beta   90.00
_cell.angle_gamma   90.00
#
_symmetry.space_group_name_H-M   'P 1'
#
loop_
_entity.id
_entity.type
_entity.pdbx_description
1 polymer ?
#
loop_
_entity_poly.entity_id
_entity_poly.type
_entity_poly.pdbx_seq_one_letter_code
_entity_poly.pdbx_strand_id
1 'polypeptide(L)'
;MELEGRRDSVQYVGMQKGESRGSSRRRRLFWKLRQRWKLLGLFEIDKEHEFYTLTCDLKEGLRDAIQDVFQSDVPIQFTDEDYTSKLTQGHNGYVMRTYAGSLFQHFRQSLGMSEEGYQHSLSSCGHYLQFISNSKSKADFFLTNDKRFFLKTQSKREVNFMLRILKNYMQHFQAYPHSLLVKILGVHSITREQEKKKYFIIMQSVFFPDERIIGRYDIKGCQVSRWTEPEPEGSQVLQVFKDLNFESKVICLDQQRSWLLRQTELDTGFLRELNVLDYSLLVGFQPLHADEKSQNWSLANLIVRTKT
;
A
#
# COMPACT_ATOMS: atom_id res chain seq x y z
N MET A 1 -46.78 -65.84 -5.90
CA MET A 1 -46.93 -65.27 -4.55
C MET A 1 -46.58 -63.80 -4.67
N GLU A 2 -47.56 -63.05 -5.19
CA GLU A 2 -47.58 -61.58 -5.21
C GLU A 2 -47.72 -61.07 -3.78
N LEU A 3 -47.23 -59.86 -3.52
CA LEU A 3 -48.00 -58.81 -2.85
C LEU A 3 -47.26 -57.47 -2.97
N GLU A 4 -47.92 -56.57 -3.69
CA GLU A 4 -47.66 -55.14 -3.80
C GLU A 4 -47.88 -54.39 -2.47
N GLY A 5 -47.14 -53.29 -2.31
CA GLY A 5 -47.69 -51.95 -2.08
C GLY A 5 -48.64 -51.69 -0.90
N ARG A 6 -48.18 -50.83 0.02
CA ARG A 6 -49.06 -49.80 0.61
C ARG A 6 -48.25 -48.57 1.02
N ARG A 7 -48.55 -47.46 0.35
CA ARG A 7 -48.25 -46.09 0.78
C ARG A 7 -49.27 -45.73 1.85
N ASP A 8 -48.80 -45.23 3.00
CA ASP A 8 -49.63 -44.46 3.90
C ASP A 8 -48.97 -43.13 4.22
N SER A 9 -49.75 -42.09 3.93
CA SER A 9 -49.54 -40.67 4.12
C SER A 9 -49.54 -40.31 5.61
N VAL A 10 -48.50 -39.61 6.06
CA VAL A 10 -48.55 -38.87 7.33
C VAL A 10 -48.58 -37.38 7.03
N GLN A 11 -49.69 -36.77 7.44
CA GLN A 11 -49.96 -35.34 7.42
C GLN A 11 -48.95 -34.60 8.33
N TYR A 12 -48.26 -33.61 7.78
CA TYR A 12 -47.59 -32.60 8.59
C TYR A 12 -48.51 -31.39 8.75
N VAL A 13 -48.98 -31.22 9.99
CA VAL A 13 -49.73 -30.06 10.47
C VAL A 13 -48.93 -28.79 10.21
N GLY A 14 -49.57 -27.84 9.53
CA GLY A 14 -49.02 -26.53 9.24
C GLY A 14 -48.74 -25.75 10.51
N MET A 15 -47.48 -25.34 10.68
CA MET A 15 -47.13 -24.28 11.62
C MET A 15 -46.83 -23.03 10.81
N GLN A 16 -47.81 -22.12 10.76
CA GLN A 16 -47.64 -20.78 10.22
C GLN A 16 -46.52 -20.08 11.01
N LYS A 17 -45.36 -19.87 10.38
CA LYS A 17 -44.38 -18.88 10.84
C LYS A 17 -44.70 -17.57 10.15
N GLY A 18 -45.22 -16.63 10.94
CA GLY A 18 -45.46 -15.26 10.55
C GLY A 18 -44.23 -14.64 9.86
N GLU A 19 -44.52 -13.87 8.82
CA GLU A 19 -43.55 -13.07 8.08
C GLU A 19 -42.81 -12.12 9.03
N SER A 20 -41.56 -12.46 9.37
CA SER A 20 -40.66 -11.50 10.00
C SER A 20 -40.08 -10.58 8.92
N ARG A 21 -40.68 -9.40 8.79
CA ARG A 21 -40.13 -8.21 8.07
C ARG A 21 -38.73 -7.76 8.55
N GLY A 22 -38.09 -8.49 9.46
CA GLY A 22 -36.73 -8.24 9.98
C GLY A 22 -35.60 -8.99 9.28
N SER A 23 -35.88 -9.98 8.42
CA SER A 23 -34.85 -10.83 7.79
C SER A 23 -34.11 -10.14 6.63
N SER A 24 -34.78 -9.29 5.86
CA SER A 24 -34.18 -8.62 4.69
C SER A 24 -33.23 -7.48 5.08
N ARG A 25 -33.52 -6.74 6.16
CA ARG A 25 -32.62 -5.72 6.73
C ARG A 25 -31.39 -6.32 7.38
N ARG A 26 -31.54 -7.41 8.16
CA ARG A 26 -30.39 -8.15 8.71
C ARG A 26 -29.55 -8.75 7.60
N ARG A 27 -30.14 -9.38 6.59
CA ARG A 27 -29.38 -9.89 5.42
C ARG A 27 -28.68 -8.80 4.63
N ARG A 28 -29.28 -7.60 4.44
CA ARG A 28 -28.60 -6.43 3.84
C ARG A 28 -27.51 -5.85 4.73
N LEU A 29 -27.69 -5.84 6.04
CA LEU A 29 -26.69 -5.40 7.01
C LEU A 29 -25.51 -6.36 7.04
N PHE A 30 -25.77 -7.67 7.11
CA PHE A 30 -24.77 -8.73 6.96
C PHE A 30 -24.13 -8.75 5.57
N TRP A 31 -24.85 -8.39 4.50
CA TRP A 31 -24.26 -8.22 3.17
C TRP A 31 -23.39 -6.96 3.07
N LYS A 32 -23.77 -5.85 3.71
CA LYS A 32 -22.94 -4.64 3.81
C LYS A 32 -21.74 -4.84 4.74
N LEU A 33 -21.89 -5.61 5.82
CA LEU A 33 -20.79 -6.09 6.65
C LEU A 33 -19.91 -7.04 5.83
N ARG A 34 -20.46 -8.00 5.09
CA ARG A 34 -19.68 -8.89 4.23
C ARG A 34 -18.98 -8.15 3.07
N GLN A 35 -19.49 -7.00 2.63
CA GLN A 35 -18.81 -6.09 1.72
C GLN A 35 -17.75 -5.23 2.44
N ARG A 36 -17.96 -4.85 3.72
CA ARG A 36 -16.93 -4.26 4.61
C ARG A 36 -15.79 -5.23 4.95
N TRP A 37 -16.01 -6.54 4.80
CA TRP A 37 -15.01 -7.59 5.05
C TRP A 37 -14.34 -8.09 3.76
N LYS A 38 -14.64 -7.46 2.61
CA LYS A 38 -14.09 -7.79 1.29
C LYS A 38 -12.79 -7.07 0.95
N LEU A 39 -12.06 -6.59 1.95
CA LEU A 39 -10.73 -6.02 1.77
C LEU A 39 -9.71 -6.96 2.44
N LEU A 40 -9.39 -8.06 1.76
CA LEU A 40 -8.02 -8.50 1.49
C LEU A 40 -6.95 -8.28 2.59
N GLY A 41 -7.12 -8.75 3.83
CA GLY A 41 -6.14 -8.52 4.91
C GLY A 41 -5.86 -7.03 5.21
N LEU A 42 -6.77 -6.16 4.78
CA LEU A 42 -6.76 -4.70 4.88
C LEU A 42 -8.04 -4.26 5.59
N PHE A 43 -7.90 -3.65 6.76
CA PHE A 43 -9.04 -3.29 7.59
C PHE A 43 -9.31 -1.80 7.49
N GLU A 44 -10.55 -1.39 7.25
CA GLU A 44 -10.88 0.03 7.32
C GLU A 44 -10.66 0.55 8.74
N ILE A 45 -9.92 1.65 8.85
CA ILE A 45 -9.72 2.37 10.10
C ILE A 45 -10.90 3.33 10.27
N ASP A 46 -12.04 2.78 10.67
CA ASP A 46 -13.26 3.54 10.97
C ASP A 46 -13.29 4.03 12.41
N LYS A 47 -14.37 4.70 12.83
CA LYS A 47 -14.52 5.33 14.16
C LYS A 47 -14.35 4.38 15.35
N GLU A 48 -14.51 3.08 15.14
CA GLU A 48 -14.40 2.06 16.19
C GLU A 48 -12.95 1.52 16.29
N HIS A 49 -12.09 1.86 15.33
CA HIS A 49 -10.71 1.39 15.24
C HIS A 49 -9.75 2.22 16.11
N GLU A 50 -8.77 1.57 16.77
CA GLU A 50 -7.83 2.24 17.71
C GLU A 50 -7.00 3.36 17.05
N PHE A 51 -6.61 3.18 15.78
CA PHE A 51 -5.87 4.17 15.00
C PHE A 51 -6.73 5.28 14.38
N TYR A 52 -8.06 5.29 14.57
CA TYR A 52 -8.94 6.25 13.90
C TYR A 52 -8.51 7.70 14.13
N THR A 53 -8.37 8.08 15.40
CA THR A 53 -7.98 9.45 15.76
C THR A 53 -6.61 9.81 15.18
N LEU A 54 -5.63 8.92 15.27
CA LEU A 54 -4.32 9.13 14.67
C LEU A 54 -4.41 9.36 13.15
N THR A 55 -5.23 8.58 12.43
CA THR A 55 -5.38 8.75 10.98
C THR A 55 -6.13 10.03 10.61
N CYS A 56 -7.07 10.50 11.42
CA CYS A 56 -7.69 11.81 11.25
C CYS A 56 -6.65 12.93 11.40
N ASP A 57 -5.85 12.89 12.46
CA ASP A 57 -4.78 13.87 12.70
C ASP A 57 -3.73 13.85 11.57
N LEU A 58 -3.38 12.65 11.06
CA LEU A 58 -2.49 12.52 9.91
C LEU A 58 -3.07 13.17 8.65
N LYS A 59 -4.35 12.96 8.35
CA LYS A 59 -5.01 13.53 7.16
C LYS A 59 -5.05 15.05 7.21
N GLU A 60 -5.40 15.61 8.37
CA GLU A 60 -5.45 17.05 8.59
C GLU A 60 -4.05 17.66 8.50
N GLY A 61 -3.10 17.17 9.31
CA GLY A 61 -1.74 17.71 9.33
C GLY A 61 -1.01 17.56 7.99
N LEU A 62 -1.18 16.44 7.27
CA LEU A 62 -0.56 16.26 5.96
C LEU A 62 -1.13 17.21 4.90
N ARG A 63 -2.45 17.46 4.94
CA ARG A 63 -3.09 18.44 4.04
C ARG A 63 -2.46 19.81 4.24
N ASP A 64 -2.40 20.28 5.48
CA ASP A 64 -1.91 21.61 5.82
C ASP A 64 -0.39 21.72 5.54
N ALA A 65 0.38 20.67 5.83
CA ALA A 65 1.81 20.61 5.50
C ALA A 65 2.07 20.69 3.99
N ILE A 66 1.27 20.00 3.17
CA ILE A 66 1.44 20.02 1.71
C ILE A 66 1.05 21.39 1.15
N GLN A 67 -0.01 22.02 1.67
CA GLN A 67 -0.44 23.35 1.23
C GLN A 67 0.62 24.42 1.52
N ASP A 68 1.25 24.41 2.70
CA ASP A 68 2.31 25.36 3.05
C ASP A 68 3.54 25.22 2.14
N VAL A 69 3.93 23.97 1.82
CA VAL A 69 5.09 23.73 0.94
C VAL A 69 4.74 24.06 -0.51
N PHE A 70 3.52 23.77 -0.97
CA PHE A 70 3.09 24.06 -2.34
C PHE A 70 3.03 25.57 -2.65
N GLN A 71 2.69 26.39 -1.65
CA GLN A 71 2.71 27.84 -1.77
C GLN A 71 4.13 28.43 -1.79
N SER A 72 5.15 27.63 -1.44
CA SER A 72 6.54 28.05 -1.48
C SER A 72 7.15 27.70 -2.85
N ASP A 73 7.93 28.62 -3.42
CA ASP A 73 8.63 28.35 -4.68
C ASP A 73 9.61 27.17 -4.51
N VAL A 74 9.51 26.17 -5.40
CA VAL A 74 10.46 25.05 -5.41
C VAL A 74 11.82 25.56 -5.92
N PRO A 75 12.91 25.45 -5.15
CA PRO A 75 14.22 25.92 -5.57
C PRO A 75 14.70 25.21 -6.84
N ILE A 76 15.36 25.95 -7.74
CA ILE A 76 16.03 25.38 -8.92
C ILE A 76 17.25 24.53 -8.48
N GLN A 77 17.88 24.88 -7.36
CA GLN A 77 18.98 24.15 -6.75
C GLN A 77 18.74 24.01 -5.24
N PHE A 78 18.98 22.81 -4.72
CA PHE A 78 18.87 22.51 -3.29
C PHE A 78 20.21 22.72 -2.58
N THR A 79 20.15 23.41 -1.45
CA THR A 79 21.25 23.62 -0.51
C THR A 79 21.25 22.56 0.59
N ASP A 80 22.33 22.46 1.38
CA ASP A 80 22.36 21.53 2.52
C ASP A 80 21.32 21.86 3.61
N GLU A 81 20.85 23.11 3.68
CA GLU A 81 19.75 23.52 4.56
C GLU A 81 18.43 22.88 4.14
N ASP A 82 18.17 22.72 2.84
CA ASP A 82 16.94 22.10 2.35
C ASP A 82 16.82 20.63 2.78
N TYR A 83 17.93 19.89 2.74
CA TYR A 83 18.01 18.48 3.19
C TYR A 83 17.77 18.32 4.69
N THR A 84 17.99 19.38 5.48
CA THR A 84 17.82 19.37 6.94
C THR A 84 16.62 20.18 7.41
N SER A 85 15.90 20.80 6.48
CA SER A 85 14.73 21.65 6.74
C SER A 85 13.64 20.88 7.47
N LYS A 86 12.93 21.59 8.35
CA LYS A 86 11.90 20.99 9.21
C LYS A 86 10.81 22.01 9.51
N LEU A 87 9.67 21.84 8.86
CA LEU A 87 8.44 22.56 9.17
C LEU A 87 7.81 21.96 10.44
N THR A 88 7.32 22.80 11.35
CA THR A 88 6.60 22.39 12.56
C THR A 88 5.27 23.13 12.60
N GLN A 89 4.17 22.39 12.58
CA GLN A 89 2.80 22.92 12.60
C GLN A 89 2.08 22.43 13.86
N GLY A 90 1.47 23.36 14.59
CA GLY A 90 0.62 23.07 15.74
C GLY A 90 -0.83 22.95 15.30
N HIS A 91 -1.50 21.88 15.73
CA HIS A 91 -2.92 21.62 15.52
C HIS A 91 -3.60 21.42 16.87
N ASN A 92 -4.93 21.33 16.85
CA ASN A 92 -5.68 21.11 18.08
C ASN A 92 -5.39 19.71 18.66
N GLY A 93 -4.60 19.66 19.74
CA GLY A 93 -4.24 18.43 20.45
C GLY A 93 -3.01 17.68 19.94
N TYR A 94 -2.33 18.17 18.88
CA TYR A 94 -1.10 17.56 18.37
C TYR A 94 -0.19 18.53 17.62
N VAL A 95 1.07 18.13 17.43
CA VAL A 95 2.07 18.84 16.62
C VAL A 95 2.58 17.92 15.53
N MET A 96 2.45 18.35 14.27
CA MET A 96 3.06 17.68 13.12
C MET A 96 4.39 18.34 12.75
N ARG A 97 5.35 17.53 12.30
CA ARG A 97 6.60 18.01 11.70
C ARG A 97 6.84 17.32 10.37
N THR A 98 7.24 18.09 9.38
CA THR A 98 7.57 17.66 8.02
C THR A 98 9.03 17.94 7.75
N TYR A 99 9.79 16.92 7.36
CA TYR A 99 11.24 17.02 7.13
C TYR A 99 11.52 17.08 5.62
N ALA A 100 12.40 17.99 5.20
CA ALA A 100 12.80 18.17 3.80
C ALA A 100 11.61 18.30 2.82
N GLY A 101 10.59 19.09 3.20
CA GLY A 101 9.30 19.16 2.50
C GLY A 101 9.41 19.53 1.02
N SER A 102 10.14 20.62 0.72
CA SER A 102 10.37 21.11 -0.66
C SER A 102 11.14 20.11 -1.52
N LEU A 103 12.11 19.41 -0.93
CA LEU A 103 12.89 18.38 -1.60
C LEU A 103 12.02 17.18 -1.98
N PHE A 104 11.18 16.70 -1.06
CA PHE A 104 10.24 15.62 -1.36
C PHE A 104 9.16 16.06 -2.37
N GLN A 105 8.74 17.33 -2.38
CA GLN A 105 7.86 17.86 -3.44
C GLN A 105 8.53 17.80 -4.81
N HIS A 106 9.76 18.26 -4.92
CA HIS A 106 10.52 18.15 -6.16
C HIS A 106 10.69 16.68 -6.61
N PHE A 107 10.98 15.78 -5.66
CA PHE A 107 11.07 14.36 -5.96
C PHE A 107 9.73 13.80 -6.47
N ARG A 108 8.60 14.13 -5.84
CA ARG A 108 7.26 13.75 -6.33
C ARG A 108 7.00 14.26 -7.75
N GLN A 109 7.34 15.52 -8.04
CA GLN A 109 7.22 16.10 -9.38
C GLN A 109 8.07 15.34 -10.41
N SER A 110 9.30 14.96 -10.07
CA SER A 110 10.18 14.16 -10.95
C SER A 110 9.63 12.77 -11.29
N LEU A 111 8.73 12.25 -10.44
CA LEU A 111 8.01 10.99 -10.66
C LEU A 111 6.70 11.17 -11.45
N GLY A 112 6.40 12.38 -11.92
CA GLY A 112 5.16 12.70 -12.64
C GLY A 112 3.93 12.80 -11.73
N MET A 113 4.11 13.03 -10.43
CA MET A 113 3.04 13.16 -9.46
C MET A 113 2.68 14.63 -9.24
N SER A 114 1.38 14.97 -9.34
CA SER A 114 0.90 16.29 -8.95
C SER A 114 0.74 16.39 -7.44
N GLU A 115 1.03 17.56 -6.87
CA GLU A 115 0.85 17.82 -5.45
C GLU A 115 -0.62 17.75 -5.04
N GLU A 116 -1.52 18.24 -5.89
CA GLU A 116 -2.97 18.14 -5.66
C GLU A 116 -3.43 16.68 -5.62
N GLY A 117 -2.90 15.84 -6.52
CA GLY A 117 -3.21 14.41 -6.55
C GLY A 117 -2.67 13.68 -5.34
N TYR A 118 -1.44 14.00 -4.93
CA TYR A 118 -0.81 13.46 -3.72
C TYR A 118 -1.58 13.86 -2.45
N GLN A 119 -1.90 15.14 -2.31
CA GLN A 119 -2.70 15.66 -1.20
C GLN A 119 -4.08 15.01 -1.17
N HIS A 120 -4.78 14.93 -2.32
CA HIS A 120 -6.11 14.33 -2.40
C HIS A 120 -6.12 12.88 -1.90
N SER A 121 -5.17 12.05 -2.34
CA SER A 121 -5.03 10.67 -1.89
C SER A 121 -4.83 10.57 -0.37
N LEU A 122 -3.97 11.41 0.19
CA LEU A 122 -3.66 11.42 1.62
C LEU A 122 -4.82 11.98 2.46
N SER A 123 -5.44 13.08 2.08
CA SER A 123 -6.44 13.77 2.89
C SER A 123 -7.89 13.51 2.49
N SER A 124 -8.14 12.45 1.70
CA SER A 124 -9.50 12.09 1.27
C SER A 124 -10.43 11.78 2.45
N CYS A 125 -11.74 11.96 2.23
CA CYS A 125 -12.77 11.64 3.23
C CYS A 125 -12.87 10.14 3.53
N GLY A 126 -12.46 9.25 2.61
CA GLY A 126 -12.52 7.80 2.80
C GLY A 126 -11.52 7.31 3.83
N HIS A 127 -11.87 6.29 4.63
CA HIS A 127 -10.98 5.77 5.68
C HIS A 127 -9.66 5.24 5.10
N TYR A 128 -8.57 5.44 5.85
CA TYR A 128 -7.34 4.68 5.60
C TYR A 128 -7.60 3.20 5.89
N LEU A 129 -6.79 2.35 5.27
CA LEU A 129 -6.80 0.91 5.47
C LEU A 129 -5.59 0.51 6.31
N GLN A 130 -5.76 -0.31 7.33
CA GLN A 130 -4.66 -0.92 8.06
C GLN A 130 -4.25 -2.22 7.38
N PHE A 131 -2.97 -2.35 7.07
CA PHE A 131 -2.38 -3.61 6.63
C PHE A 131 -1.73 -4.31 7.83
N ILE A 132 -2.24 -5.49 8.18
CA ILE A 132 -1.60 -6.31 9.23
C ILE A 132 -0.36 -6.95 8.62
N SER A 133 0.80 -6.34 8.85
CA SER A 133 2.06 -6.92 8.39
C SER A 133 2.46 -8.10 9.28
N ASN A 134 2.81 -9.24 8.68
CA ASN A 134 3.52 -10.33 9.35
C ASN A 134 5.01 -9.99 9.58
N SER A 135 5.37 -8.71 9.62
CA SER A 135 6.76 -8.27 9.70
C SER A 135 7.28 -8.34 11.13
N LYS A 136 8.55 -8.71 11.29
CA LYS A 136 9.23 -8.73 12.60
C LYS A 136 9.29 -7.35 13.26
N SER A 137 9.20 -6.28 12.46
CA SER A 137 9.44 -4.89 12.89
C SER A 137 8.33 -4.31 13.78
N LYS A 138 7.16 -4.95 13.88
CA LYS A 138 5.95 -4.41 14.55
C LYS A 138 5.58 -2.99 14.08
N ALA A 139 6.04 -2.58 12.90
CA ALA A 139 5.64 -1.31 12.30
C ALA A 139 4.19 -1.40 11.84
N ASP A 140 3.44 -0.33 12.07
CA ASP A 140 2.09 -0.15 11.57
C ASP A 140 2.17 0.36 10.13
N PHE A 141 1.32 -0.23 9.28
CA PHE A 141 1.18 0.14 7.89
C PHE A 141 -0.24 0.62 7.67
N PHE A 142 -0.37 1.87 7.27
CA PHE A 142 -1.61 2.45 6.79
C PHE A 142 -1.51 2.61 5.28
N LEU A 143 -2.61 2.43 4.58
CA LEU A 143 -2.74 2.58 3.15
C LEU A 143 -3.84 3.61 2.90
N THR A 144 -3.61 4.54 1.97
CA THR A 144 -4.63 5.50 1.57
C THR A 144 -5.86 4.79 1.03
N ASN A 145 -7.02 5.45 1.09
CA ASN A 145 -8.28 4.83 0.66
C ASN A 145 -8.24 4.36 -0.80
N ASP A 146 -7.53 5.11 -1.65
CA ASP A 146 -7.29 4.80 -3.06
C ASP A 146 -6.11 3.85 -3.31
N LYS A 147 -5.46 3.35 -2.25
CA LYS A 147 -4.33 2.40 -2.27
C LYS A 147 -3.05 2.89 -2.95
N ARG A 148 -2.94 4.19 -3.25
CA ARG A 148 -1.77 4.75 -3.96
C ARG A 148 -0.54 4.89 -3.07
N PHE A 149 -0.73 5.15 -1.78
CA PHE A 149 0.37 5.46 -0.85
C PHE A 149 0.25 4.69 0.45
N PHE A 150 1.37 4.16 0.92
CA PHE A 150 1.48 3.66 2.28
C PHE A 150 2.05 4.74 3.21
N LEU A 151 1.54 4.78 4.43
CA LEU A 151 2.15 5.46 5.56
C LEU A 151 2.64 4.38 6.52
N LYS A 152 3.95 4.33 6.74
CA LYS A 152 4.58 3.31 7.58
C LYS A 152 5.20 3.95 8.81
N THR A 153 4.91 3.42 10.00
CA THR A 153 5.61 3.87 11.22
C THR A 153 7.08 3.51 11.15
N GLN A 154 7.91 4.41 11.66
CA GLN A 154 9.35 4.25 11.73
C GLN A 154 9.85 4.55 13.14
N SER A 155 10.91 3.87 13.55
CA SER A 155 11.65 4.27 14.74
C SER A 155 12.39 5.59 14.50
N LYS A 156 12.70 6.30 15.58
CA LYS A 156 13.56 7.49 15.52
C LYS A 156 14.92 7.19 14.87
N ARG A 157 15.47 5.99 15.10
CA ARG A 157 16.75 5.56 14.53
C ARG A 157 16.67 5.42 13.01
N GLU A 158 15.61 4.79 12.50
CA GLU A 158 15.40 4.63 11.06
C GLU A 158 15.19 5.97 10.36
N VAL A 159 14.39 6.88 10.95
CA VAL A 159 14.22 8.23 10.39
C VAL A 159 15.53 9.01 10.40
N ASN A 160 16.30 8.98 11.48
CA ASN A 160 17.59 9.65 11.51
C ASN A 160 18.57 9.07 10.48
N PHE A 161 18.56 7.74 10.27
CA PHE A 161 19.35 7.10 9.23
C PHE A 161 18.95 7.59 7.83
N MET A 162 17.66 7.55 7.51
CA MET A 162 17.11 8.02 6.24
C MET A 162 17.46 9.49 5.97
N LEU A 163 17.25 10.39 6.95
CA LEU A 163 17.57 11.80 6.79
C LEU A 163 19.07 12.03 6.55
N ARG A 164 19.94 11.22 7.17
CA ARG A 164 21.39 11.27 6.94
C ARG A 164 21.78 10.85 5.52
N ILE A 165 21.10 9.86 4.93
CA ILE A 165 21.38 9.37 3.58
C ILE A 165 20.56 10.10 2.50
N LEU A 166 19.72 11.08 2.87
CA LEU A 166 18.72 11.67 1.98
C LEU A 166 19.35 12.27 0.72
N LYS A 167 20.51 12.93 0.85
CA LYS A 167 21.26 13.47 -0.28
C LYS A 167 21.69 12.38 -1.26
N ASN A 168 22.33 11.32 -0.77
CA ASN A 168 22.72 10.17 -1.58
C ASN A 168 21.51 9.49 -2.24
N TYR A 169 20.40 9.35 -1.51
CA TYR A 169 19.15 8.79 -2.02
C TYR A 169 18.58 9.61 -3.18
N MET A 170 18.51 10.93 -3.05
CA MET A 170 18.04 11.80 -4.14
C MET A 170 18.97 11.77 -5.35
N GLN A 171 20.29 11.78 -5.12
CA GLN A 171 21.29 11.66 -6.19
C GLN A 171 21.19 10.33 -6.95
N HIS A 172 20.95 9.22 -6.23
CA HIS A 172 20.73 7.91 -6.86
C HIS A 172 19.52 7.93 -7.80
N PHE A 173 18.42 8.56 -7.37
CA PHE A 173 17.22 8.70 -8.20
C PHE A 173 17.41 9.63 -9.40
N GLN A 174 18.20 10.69 -9.25
CA GLN A 174 18.56 11.58 -10.35
C GLN A 174 19.43 10.87 -11.39
N ALA A 175 20.40 10.05 -10.95
CA ALA A 175 21.26 9.28 -11.83
C ALA A 175 20.55 8.08 -12.47
N TYR A 176 19.61 7.45 -11.75
CA TYR A 176 18.89 6.26 -12.16
C TYR A 176 17.37 6.41 -11.96
N PRO A 177 16.67 7.16 -12.86
CA PRO A 177 15.23 7.42 -12.72
C PRO A 177 14.35 6.18 -12.68
N HIS A 178 14.82 5.06 -13.25
CA HIS A 178 14.10 3.78 -13.27
C HIS A 178 14.50 2.83 -12.12
N SER A 179 15.16 3.33 -11.08
CA SER A 179 15.49 2.54 -9.88
C SER A 179 14.29 1.78 -9.32
N LEU A 180 14.52 0.57 -8.82
CA LEU A 180 13.54 -0.31 -8.20
C LEU A 180 13.39 -0.04 -6.69
N LEU A 181 14.22 0.83 -6.11
CA LEU A 181 14.11 1.21 -4.70
C LEU A 181 12.74 1.81 -4.38
N VAL A 182 12.26 1.60 -3.17
CA VAL A 182 10.99 2.16 -2.71
C VAL A 182 11.03 3.69 -2.82
N LYS A 183 10.00 4.28 -3.43
CA LYS A 183 9.89 5.73 -3.53
C LYS A 183 9.36 6.28 -2.21
N ILE A 184 10.26 6.78 -1.37
CA ILE A 184 9.90 7.55 -0.17
C ILE A 184 9.52 8.95 -0.63
N LEU A 185 8.27 9.33 -0.37
CA LEU A 185 7.64 10.55 -0.87
C LEU A 185 7.51 11.62 0.21
N GLY A 186 7.81 11.29 1.47
CA GLY A 186 7.71 12.24 2.57
C GLY A 186 8.12 11.60 3.89
N VAL A 187 8.62 12.44 4.79
CA VAL A 187 9.03 12.06 6.15
C VAL A 187 8.38 13.00 7.13
N HIS A 188 7.67 12.43 8.09
CA HIS A 188 6.89 13.20 9.05
C HIS A 188 7.00 12.65 10.46
N SER A 189 6.59 13.46 11.43
CA SER A 189 6.35 12.98 12.78
C SER A 189 5.18 13.70 13.40
N ILE A 190 4.46 13.00 14.27
CA ILE A 190 3.34 13.56 15.04
C ILE A 190 3.58 13.35 16.53
N THR A 191 3.16 14.32 17.33
CA THR A 191 3.20 14.23 18.80
C THR A 191 1.88 14.76 19.34
N ARG A 192 1.10 13.87 19.99
CA ARG A 192 -0.12 14.23 20.71
C ARG A 192 0.23 14.45 22.18
N GLU A 193 -0.60 15.19 22.91
CA GLU A 193 -0.41 15.34 24.36
C GLU A 193 -0.34 13.97 25.05
N GLN A 194 0.63 13.79 25.95
CA GLN A 194 0.86 12.55 26.70
C GLN A 194 1.21 11.30 25.87
N GLU A 195 1.34 11.41 24.54
CA GLU A 195 1.79 10.32 23.68
C GLU A 195 3.27 10.47 23.28
N LYS A 196 3.93 9.33 23.07
CA LYS A 196 5.28 9.33 22.49
C LYS A 196 5.21 9.82 21.04
N LYS A 197 6.21 10.60 20.65
CA LYS A 197 6.38 11.04 19.26
C LYS A 197 6.47 9.83 18.32
N LYS A 198 5.56 9.77 17.35
CA LYS A 198 5.54 8.75 16.29
C LYS A 198 6.13 9.34 15.01
N TYR A 199 6.95 8.56 14.30
CA TYR A 199 7.53 8.95 13.01
C TYR A 199 6.92 8.12 11.90
N PHE A 200 6.77 8.72 10.73
CA PHE A 200 6.19 8.08 9.57
C PHE A 200 6.98 8.42 8.31
N ILE A 201 7.05 7.44 7.42
CA ILE A 201 7.38 7.68 6.02
C ILE A 201 6.13 7.47 5.18
N ILE A 202 5.99 8.28 4.14
CA ILE A 202 5.02 8.06 3.08
C ILE A 202 5.75 7.44 1.91
N MET A 203 5.25 6.33 1.39
CA MET A 203 5.87 5.60 0.28
C MET A 203 4.86 5.26 -0.80
N GLN A 204 5.31 5.27 -2.05
CA GLN A 204 4.49 4.82 -3.17
C GLN A 204 4.13 3.34 -3.04
N SER A 205 2.87 3.00 -3.27
CA SER A 205 2.43 1.61 -3.35
C SER A 205 3.02 0.96 -4.60
N VAL A 206 3.82 -0.09 -4.42
CA VAL A 206 4.50 -0.82 -5.51
C VAL A 206 3.50 -1.55 -6.42
N PHE A 207 2.38 -1.98 -5.84
CA PHE A 207 1.39 -2.81 -6.53
C PHE A 207 0.17 -2.04 -7.01
N PHE A 208 0.15 -0.70 -6.95
CA PHE A 208 -0.98 0.08 -7.44
C PHE A 208 -0.90 0.30 -8.96
N PRO A 209 -2.01 0.12 -9.72
CA PRO A 209 -3.29 -0.49 -9.34
C PRO A 209 -3.16 -2.02 -9.12
N ASP A 210 -3.83 -2.55 -8.10
CA ASP A 210 -3.56 -3.89 -7.56
C ASP A 210 -4.58 -4.96 -7.95
N GLU A 211 -5.63 -4.56 -8.67
CA GLU A 211 -6.84 -5.35 -8.94
C GLU A 211 -6.58 -6.59 -9.81
N ARG A 212 -5.61 -6.52 -10.72
CA ARG A 212 -5.27 -7.62 -11.64
C ARG A 212 -4.05 -8.45 -11.20
N ILE A 213 -3.44 -8.10 -10.08
CA ILE A 213 -2.28 -8.83 -9.56
C ILE A 213 -2.78 -10.10 -8.88
N ILE A 214 -2.51 -11.25 -9.49
CA ILE A 214 -2.97 -12.57 -9.02
C ILE A 214 -1.94 -13.29 -8.15
N GLY A 215 -0.72 -12.76 -8.03
CA GLY A 215 0.32 -13.32 -7.18
C GLY A 215 1.28 -12.25 -6.70
N ARG A 216 1.69 -12.32 -5.42
CA ARG A 216 2.61 -11.38 -4.79
C ARG A 216 3.69 -12.16 -4.06
N TYR A 217 4.94 -11.75 -4.24
CA TYR A 217 6.08 -12.42 -3.64
C TYR A 217 7.02 -11.39 -3.00
N ASP A 218 7.52 -11.73 -1.82
CA ASP A 218 8.65 -11.09 -1.16
C ASP A 218 9.85 -12.03 -1.36
N ILE A 219 10.85 -11.62 -2.12
CA ILE A 219 12.02 -12.45 -2.48
C ILE A 219 13.29 -11.87 -1.85
N LYS A 220 14.08 -12.70 -1.17
CA LYS A 220 15.33 -12.30 -0.51
C LYS A 220 16.57 -13.04 -1.02
N GLY A 221 16.40 -14.13 -1.76
CA GLY A 221 17.48 -15.01 -2.18
C GLY A 221 17.97 -15.97 -1.08
N CYS A 222 17.14 -16.24 -0.06
CA CYS A 222 17.47 -17.17 1.02
C CYS A 222 16.30 -18.14 1.29
N GLN A 223 16.53 -19.19 2.09
CA GLN A 223 15.53 -20.26 2.30
C GLN A 223 14.94 -20.28 3.72
N VAL A 224 15.68 -19.84 4.75
CA VAL A 224 15.25 -19.94 6.15
C VAL A 224 14.06 -19.00 6.44
N SER A 225 12.94 -19.57 6.90
CA SER A 225 11.68 -18.85 7.15
C SER A 225 11.09 -18.15 5.90
N ARG A 226 11.36 -18.72 4.72
CA ARG A 226 10.93 -18.20 3.41
C ARG A 226 9.84 -19.03 2.73
N TRP A 227 8.96 -19.63 3.54
CA TRP A 227 7.69 -20.23 3.13
C TRP A 227 6.52 -19.44 3.74
N THR A 228 5.44 -19.31 2.97
CA THR A 228 4.11 -18.88 3.43
C THR A 228 3.14 -20.00 3.10
N GLU A 229 2.38 -20.48 4.08
CA GLU A 229 1.38 -21.52 3.88
C GLU A 229 0.23 -20.97 3.02
N PRO A 230 -0.13 -21.60 1.89
CA PRO A 230 -1.26 -21.16 1.08
C PRO A 230 -2.57 -21.23 1.86
N GLU A 231 -3.41 -20.20 1.73
CA GLU A 231 -4.76 -20.26 2.28
C GLU A 231 -5.60 -21.32 1.51
N PRO A 232 -6.64 -21.90 2.12
CA PRO A 232 -7.58 -22.77 1.44
C PRO A 232 -8.21 -22.13 0.19
N GLU A 233 -8.55 -22.96 -0.81
CA GLU A 233 -9.25 -22.50 -2.01
C GLU A 233 -10.53 -21.72 -1.66
N GLY A 234 -10.71 -20.58 -2.33
CA GLY A 234 -11.82 -19.66 -2.07
C GLY A 234 -11.57 -18.65 -0.94
N SER A 235 -10.44 -18.74 -0.23
CA SER A 235 -10.00 -17.67 0.66
C SER A 235 -9.77 -16.38 -0.12
N GLN A 236 -10.25 -15.28 0.43
CA GLN A 236 -10.08 -13.93 -0.11
C GLN A 236 -8.98 -13.17 0.62
N VAL A 237 -8.09 -13.86 1.32
CA VAL A 237 -6.94 -13.23 2.00
C VAL A 237 -5.84 -12.98 0.95
N LEU A 238 -5.36 -11.74 0.92
CA LEU A 238 -4.21 -11.36 0.12
C LEU A 238 -2.95 -11.94 0.76
N GLN A 239 -2.38 -12.95 0.13
CA GLN A 239 -1.15 -13.57 0.60
C GLN A 239 0.06 -13.01 -0.16
N VAL A 240 1.12 -12.75 0.60
CA VAL A 240 2.46 -12.47 0.05
C VAL A 240 3.29 -13.72 0.26
N PHE A 241 3.56 -14.40 -0.83
CA PHE A 241 4.39 -15.59 -0.89
C PHE A 241 5.88 -15.23 -0.78
N LYS A 242 6.73 -16.23 -0.55
CA LYS A 242 8.17 -16.03 -0.37
C LYS A 242 8.99 -16.91 -1.30
N ASP A 243 10.31 -16.94 -1.12
CA ASP A 243 11.27 -17.61 -2.00
C ASP A 243 10.92 -19.08 -2.26
N LEU A 244 10.57 -19.86 -1.24
CA LEU A 244 10.25 -21.29 -1.39
C LEU A 244 8.92 -21.53 -2.12
N ASN A 245 7.98 -20.57 -2.06
CA ASN A 245 6.77 -20.62 -2.87
C ASN A 245 7.04 -20.22 -4.34
N PHE A 246 8.16 -19.58 -4.61
CA PHE A 246 8.53 -19.05 -5.93
C PHE A 246 9.46 -20.00 -6.72
N GLU A 247 10.13 -20.94 -6.06
CA GLU A 247 11.19 -21.80 -6.63
C GLU A 247 10.82 -22.51 -7.95
N SER A 248 9.57 -22.95 -8.11
CA SER A 248 9.10 -23.62 -9.32
C SER A 248 8.66 -22.68 -10.45
N LYS A 249 8.74 -21.35 -10.24
CA LYS A 249 8.25 -20.33 -11.18
C LYS A 249 9.41 -19.76 -11.99
N VAL A 250 9.15 -19.52 -13.27
CA VAL A 250 10.09 -18.88 -14.19
C VAL A 250 9.45 -17.61 -14.75
N ILE A 251 10.21 -16.51 -14.73
CA ILE A 251 9.80 -15.26 -15.37
C ILE A 251 10.60 -15.09 -16.66
N CYS A 252 9.91 -15.05 -17.80
CA CYS A 252 10.52 -14.68 -19.08
C CYS A 252 10.48 -13.16 -19.23
N LEU A 253 11.66 -12.53 -19.30
CA LEU A 253 11.80 -11.07 -19.41
C LEU A 253 12.20 -10.61 -20.81
N ASP A 254 12.51 -11.55 -21.71
CA ASP A 254 12.94 -11.28 -23.09
C ASP A 254 14.00 -10.17 -23.15
N GLN A 255 13.75 -9.13 -23.94
CA GLN A 255 14.63 -7.98 -24.14
C GLN A 255 14.83 -7.13 -22.87
N GLN A 256 13.92 -7.22 -21.90
CA GLN A 256 13.99 -6.45 -20.64
C GLN A 256 14.92 -7.08 -19.60
N ARG A 257 15.40 -8.30 -19.83
CA ARG A 257 16.27 -9.02 -18.89
C ARG A 257 17.54 -8.23 -18.55
N SER A 258 18.24 -7.72 -19.55
CA SER A 258 19.50 -7.01 -19.36
C SER A 258 19.31 -5.72 -18.55
N TRP A 259 18.25 -4.98 -18.87
CA TRP A 259 17.87 -3.77 -18.12
C TRP A 259 17.58 -4.09 -16.65
N LEU A 260 16.72 -5.09 -16.37
CA LEU A 260 16.34 -5.41 -14.99
C LEU A 260 17.56 -5.84 -14.16
N LEU A 261 18.43 -6.69 -14.73
CA LEU A 261 19.64 -7.15 -14.06
C LEU A 261 20.58 -5.96 -13.77
N ARG A 262 20.76 -5.07 -14.75
CA ARG A 262 21.62 -3.89 -14.56
C ARG A 262 21.05 -2.93 -13.51
N GLN A 263 19.75 -2.66 -13.54
CA GLN A 263 19.13 -1.79 -12.54
C GLN A 263 19.21 -2.39 -11.13
N THR A 264 18.99 -3.71 -11.01
CA THR A 264 19.14 -4.43 -9.74
C THR A 264 20.57 -4.34 -9.21
N GLU A 265 21.59 -4.49 -10.07
CA GLU A 265 22.99 -4.33 -9.70
C GLU A 265 23.28 -2.92 -9.17
N LEU A 266 22.79 -1.88 -9.84
CA LEU A 266 22.96 -0.49 -9.42
C LEU A 266 22.29 -0.21 -8.06
N ASP A 267 21.04 -0.66 -7.88
CA ASP A 267 20.30 -0.43 -6.65
C ASP A 267 20.90 -1.21 -5.46
N THR A 268 21.32 -2.46 -5.67
CA THR A 268 21.98 -3.26 -4.63
C THR A 268 23.39 -2.77 -4.33
N GLY A 269 24.10 -2.24 -5.32
CA GLY A 269 25.37 -1.52 -5.13
C GLY A 269 25.22 -0.32 -4.19
N PHE A 270 24.21 0.52 -4.45
CA PHE A 270 23.87 1.65 -3.59
C PHE A 270 23.50 1.22 -2.15
N LEU A 271 22.63 0.22 -1.99
CA LEU A 271 22.27 -0.29 -0.67
C LEU A 271 23.48 -0.85 0.09
N ARG A 272 24.40 -1.51 -0.61
CA ARG A 272 25.66 -2.02 -0.05
C ARG A 272 26.56 -0.88 0.45
N GLU A 273 26.72 0.20 -0.30
CA GLU A 273 27.50 1.38 0.12
C GLU A 273 26.94 2.01 1.41
N LEU A 274 25.62 1.98 1.57
CA LEU A 274 24.92 2.46 2.75
C LEU A 274 24.90 1.46 3.92
N ASN A 275 25.47 0.26 3.74
CA ASN A 275 25.40 -0.86 4.70
C ASN A 275 23.95 -1.24 5.06
N VAL A 276 23.03 -1.16 4.09
CA VAL A 276 21.65 -1.59 4.23
C VAL A 276 21.55 -3.05 3.80
N LEU A 277 20.96 -3.89 4.67
CA LEU A 277 20.76 -5.31 4.44
C LEU A 277 19.28 -5.66 4.67
N ASP A 278 18.95 -6.95 4.56
CA ASP A 278 17.61 -7.47 4.84
C ASP A 278 16.46 -6.88 4.00
N TYR A 279 16.79 -6.26 2.87
CA TYR A 279 15.82 -5.84 1.87
C TYR A 279 15.28 -7.03 1.08
N SER A 280 14.10 -6.86 0.49
CA SER A 280 13.44 -7.84 -0.38
C SER A 280 13.10 -7.20 -1.72
N LEU A 281 13.13 -7.99 -2.79
CA LEU A 281 12.49 -7.64 -4.04
C LEU A 281 11.02 -8.05 -3.97
N LEU A 282 10.11 -7.09 -4.08
CA LEU A 282 8.68 -7.35 -4.19
C LEU A 282 8.31 -7.62 -5.65
N VAL A 283 7.63 -8.73 -5.91
CA VAL A 283 7.25 -9.16 -7.25
C VAL A 283 5.74 -9.37 -7.33
N GLY A 284 5.10 -8.69 -8.27
CA GLY A 284 3.67 -8.85 -8.59
C GLY A 284 3.50 -9.57 -9.91
N PHE A 285 2.66 -10.61 -9.93
CA PHE A 285 2.31 -11.32 -11.15
C PHE A 285 0.93 -10.86 -11.63
N GLN A 286 0.91 -10.25 -12.81
CA GLN A 286 -0.31 -9.77 -13.47
C GLN A 286 -0.36 -10.37 -14.87
N PRO A 287 -1.41 -11.15 -15.21
CA PRO A 287 -1.62 -11.62 -16.56
C PRO A 287 -1.85 -10.45 -17.52
N LEU A 288 -1.29 -10.55 -18.72
CA LEU A 288 -1.61 -9.64 -19.81
C LEU A 288 -3.12 -9.67 -20.09
N HIS A 289 -3.68 -8.50 -20.35
CA HIS A 289 -5.05 -8.34 -20.80
C HIS A 289 -5.20 -8.91 -22.23
N ALA A 290 -6.43 -9.21 -22.64
CA ALA A 290 -6.69 -9.90 -23.91
C ALA A 290 -6.23 -9.11 -25.14
N ASP A 291 -6.25 -7.78 -25.08
CA ASP A 291 -5.77 -6.88 -26.13
C ASP A 291 -4.23 -6.81 -26.19
N GLU A 292 -3.55 -6.88 -25.04
CA GLU A 292 -2.08 -6.94 -24.95
C GLU A 292 -1.54 -8.24 -25.56
N LYS A 293 -2.25 -9.36 -25.35
CA LYS A 293 -1.93 -10.64 -25.99
C LYS A 293 -2.10 -10.63 -27.50
N SER A 294 -3.01 -9.80 -28.02
CA SER A 294 -3.23 -9.64 -29.47
C SER A 294 -2.35 -8.55 -30.09
N GLN A 295 -1.44 -7.93 -29.33
CA GLN A 295 -0.53 -6.86 -29.75
C GLN A 295 -1.25 -5.66 -30.40
N ASN A 296 -2.50 -5.40 -30.01
CA ASN A 296 -3.34 -4.40 -30.65
C ASN A 296 -3.25 -3.05 -29.91
N TRP A 297 -2.15 -2.33 -30.13
CA TRP A 297 -1.77 -1.08 -29.44
C TRP A 297 -2.50 0.18 -29.95
N SER A 298 -3.79 0.09 -30.28
CA SER A 298 -4.54 1.27 -30.71
C SER A 298 -4.69 2.28 -29.55
N LEU A 299 -4.66 3.58 -29.86
CA LEU A 299 -4.88 4.67 -28.90
C LEU A 299 -6.21 4.53 -28.16
N ALA A 300 -7.25 4.00 -28.82
CA ALA A 300 -8.54 3.73 -28.20
C ALA A 300 -8.43 2.67 -27.08
N ASN A 301 -7.69 1.58 -27.31
CA ASN A 301 -7.44 0.56 -26.30
C ASN A 301 -6.63 1.13 -25.13
N LEU A 302 -5.70 2.06 -25.41
CA LEU A 302 -4.89 2.72 -24.38
C LEU A 302 -5.70 3.68 -23.50
N ILE A 303 -6.69 4.38 -24.06
CA ILE A 303 -7.57 5.30 -23.32
C ILE A 303 -8.55 4.53 -22.43
N VAL A 304 -9.09 3.39 -22.89
CA VAL A 304 -9.97 2.52 -22.06
C VAL A 304 -9.26 2.08 -20.78
N ARG A 305 -7.93 1.83 -20.83
CA ARG A 305 -7.10 1.43 -19.68
C ARG A 305 -7.05 2.46 -18.53
N THR A 306 -7.36 3.74 -18.79
CA THR A 306 -7.27 4.82 -17.79
C THR A 306 -8.58 5.14 -17.08
N LYS A 307 -9.71 4.55 -17.54
CA LYS A 307 -11.06 4.86 -17.06
C LYS A 307 -11.73 3.75 -16.26
N THR A 308 -11.12 2.57 -16.17
CA THR A 308 -11.54 1.43 -15.34
C THR A 308 -10.54 1.22 -14.22
#